data_AF-A0A1P8X4U0-F1
#
_entry.id   AF-A0A1P8X4U0-F1
#
_cell.length_a   1.000
_cell.length_b   1.000
_cell.length_c   1.000
_cell.angle_alpha   90.00
_cell.angle_beta   90.00
_cell.angle_gamma   90.00
#
_symmetry.space_group_name_H-M   'P 1'
#
loop_
_entity.id
_entity.type
_entity.pdbx_description
1 polymer ?
#
loop_
_entity_poly.entity_id
_entity_poly.type
_entity_poly.pdbx_seq_one_letter_code
_entity_poly.pdbx_strand_id
1 'polypeptide(L)'
;MLLASRCLALLTIAVVAVLFLTAGALVQAGELIDVHGGAAIALHVVTGLLTVTLAILARQRGQGWWAAGVACALFAYSFVQAYLGSGPTLGIHVPGAMLITVASIWLVFWLFTRQRPAPNASSSAPVRSS
;
A
#
# COMPACT_ATOMS: atom_id res chain seq x y z
N MET A 1 -13.43 -5.98 5.77
CA MET A 1 -11.99 -5.99 5.42
C MET A 1 -11.68 -5.32 4.09
N LEU A 2 -12.38 -5.62 2.98
CA LEU A 2 -12.12 -4.97 1.69
C LEU A 2 -12.19 -3.42 1.71
N LEU A 3 -13.25 -2.83 2.27
CA LEU A 3 -13.37 -1.37 2.36
C LEU A 3 -12.22 -0.76 3.18
N ALA A 4 -11.90 -1.35 4.34
CA ALA A 4 -10.78 -0.92 5.17
C ALA A 4 -9.45 -0.96 4.40
N SER A 5 -9.17 -2.06 3.68
CA SER A 5 -7.96 -2.16 2.85
C SER A 5 -7.94 -1.11 1.73
N ARG A 6 -9.07 -0.78 1.10
CA ARG A 6 -9.15 0.30 0.10
C ARG A 6 -8.85 1.67 0.70
N CYS A 7 -9.45 1.99 1.85
CA CYS A 7 -9.21 3.25 2.53
C CYS A 7 -7.74 3.36 2.98
N LEU A 8 -7.17 2.29 3.55
CA LEU A 8 -5.77 2.25 3.97
C LEU A 8 -4.81 2.34 2.79
N ALA A 9 -5.10 1.71 1.65
CA ALA A 9 -4.28 1.81 0.45
C ALA A 9 -4.29 3.23 -0.14
N LEU A 10 -5.45 3.89 -0.19
CA LEU A 10 -5.56 5.29 -0.60
C LEU A 10 -4.84 6.23 0.39
N LEU A 11 -5.00 5.98 1.70
CA LEU A 11 -4.31 6.72 2.74
C LEU A 11 -2.79 6.55 2.64
N THR A 12 -2.31 5.35 2.29
CA THR A 12 -0.88 5.09 2.03
C THR A 12 -0.37 6.02 0.92
N ILE A 13 -1.09 6.12 -0.20
CA ILE A 13 -0.72 7.04 -1.30
C ILE A 13 -0.73 8.50 -0.82
N ALA A 14 -1.74 8.91 -0.04
CA ALA A 14 -1.80 10.27 0.48
C ALA A 14 -0.59 10.59 1.39
N VAL A 15 -0.20 9.67 2.27
CA VAL A 15 0.99 9.81 3.12
C VAL A 15 2.27 9.87 2.28
N VAL A 16 2.39 9.01 1.25
CA VAL A 16 3.52 9.05 0.31
C VAL A 16 3.61 10.40 -0.40
N ALA A 17 2.48 10.99 -0.82
CA ALA A 17 2.46 12.32 -1.42
C ALA A 17 2.98 13.40 -0.46
N VAL A 18 2.56 13.35 0.82
CA VAL A 18 3.08 14.26 1.86
C VAL A 18 4.59 14.08 2.05
N LEU A 19 5.09 12.85 2.05
CA LEU A 19 6.53 12.56 2.12
C LEU A 19 7.31 13.20 0.96
N PHE A 20 6.79 13.13 -0.28
CA PHE A 20 7.45 13.79 -1.42
C PHE A 20 7.42 15.31 -1.36
N LEU A 21 6.27 15.89 -0.98
CA LEU A 21 6.15 17.35 -0.85
C LEU A 21 7.10 17.89 0.22
N THR A 22 7.12 17.25 1.38
CA THR A 22 8.01 17.64 2.48
C THR A 22 9.48 17.35 2.17
N ALA A 23 9.80 16.25 1.46
CA ALA A 23 11.16 15.99 0.99
C ALA A 23 11.64 17.07 0.00
N GLY A 24 10.77 17.51 -0.91
CA GLY A 24 11.07 18.61 -1.83
C GLY A 24 11.43 19.90 -1.09
N ALA A 25 10.63 20.27 -0.08
CA ALA A 25 10.91 21.43 0.76
C ALA A 25 12.19 21.27 1.61
N LEU A 26 12.44 20.06 2.14
CA LEU A 26 13.65 19.76 2.89
C LEU A 26 14.91 19.87 2.02
N VAL A 27 14.86 19.38 0.78
CA VAL A 27 15.97 19.49 -0.17
C VAL A 27 16.21 20.93 -0.64
N GLN A 28 15.15 21.70 -0.85
CA GLN A 28 15.24 23.06 -1.39
C GLN A 28 15.58 24.12 -0.33
N ALA A 29 14.99 24.01 0.86
CA ALA A 29 15.02 25.05 1.89
C ALA A 29 15.49 24.56 3.27
N GLY A 30 15.72 23.25 3.46
CA GLY A 30 16.08 22.69 4.77
C GLY A 30 14.93 22.68 5.78
N GLU A 31 13.69 22.85 5.32
CA GLU A 31 12.50 22.97 6.18
C GLU A 31 11.70 21.65 6.28
N LEU A 32 10.70 21.60 7.17
CA LEU A 32 9.72 20.51 7.28
C LEU A 32 10.27 19.13 7.68
N ILE A 33 11.46 19.06 8.28
CA ILE A 33 12.05 17.81 8.76
C ILE A 33 11.13 17.06 9.75
N ASP A 34 10.51 17.77 10.69
CA ASP A 34 9.60 17.17 11.67
C ASP A 34 8.33 16.62 11.03
N VAL A 35 7.80 17.33 10.02
CA VAL A 35 6.61 16.90 9.28
C VAL A 35 6.94 15.69 8.41
N HIS A 36 8.11 15.68 7.77
CA HIS A 36 8.59 14.53 7.00
C HIS A 36 8.77 13.29 7.89
N GLY A 37 9.41 13.45 9.05
CA GLY A 37 9.56 12.40 10.05
C GLY A 37 8.22 11.89 10.57
N GLY A 38 7.28 12.79 10.88
CA GLY A 38 5.92 12.45 11.28
C GLY A 38 5.16 11.68 10.20
N ALA A 39 5.28 12.08 8.94
CA ALA A 39 4.69 11.37 7.81
C ALA A 39 5.31 9.98 7.60
N ALA A 40 6.60 9.79 7.89
CA ALA A 40 7.25 8.49 7.84
C ALA A 40 6.68 7.54 8.92
N ILE A 41 6.46 8.04 10.14
CA ILE A 41 5.77 7.27 11.20
C ILE A 41 4.36 6.88 10.76
N ALA A 42 3.60 7.83 10.20
CA ALA A 42 2.28 7.56 9.67
C ALA A 42 2.31 6.48 8.57
N LEU A 43 3.33 6.48 7.71
CA LEU A 43 3.51 5.47 6.67
C LEU A 43 3.66 4.07 7.30
N HIS A 44 4.48 3.92 8.33
CA HIS A 44 4.64 2.64 9.04
C HIS A 44 3.31 2.15 9.59
N VAL A 45 2.57 3.01 10.29
CA VAL A 45 1.27 2.64 10.90
C VAL A 45 0.26 2.22 9.83
N VAL A 46 0.08 3.04 8.78
CA VAL A 46 -0.91 2.77 7.75
C VAL A 46 -0.57 1.52 6.93
N THR A 47 0.70 1.31 6.58
CA THR A 47 1.13 0.10 5.84
C THR A 47 1.08 -1.15 6.70
N GLY A 48 1.34 -1.05 8.01
CA GLY A 48 1.16 -2.13 8.96
C GLY A 48 -0.31 -2.54 9.09
N LEU A 49 -1.22 -1.57 9.25
CA LEU A 49 -2.66 -1.82 9.25
C LEU A 49 -3.14 -2.39 7.91
N LEU A 50 -2.63 -1.89 6.78
CA LEU A 50 -2.95 -2.43 5.45
C LEU A 50 -2.54 -3.89 5.33
N THR A 51 -1.35 -4.26 5.84
CA THR A 51 -0.86 -5.64 5.88
C THR A 51 -1.81 -6.53 6.66
N VAL A 52 -2.19 -6.12 7.88
CA VAL A 52 -3.12 -6.88 8.73
C VAL A 52 -4.48 -7.05 8.05
N THR A 53 -5.06 -5.98 7.51
CA THR A 53 -6.38 -6.05 6.87
C THR A 53 -6.37 -6.91 5.60
N LEU A 54 -5.29 -6.88 4.80
CA LEU A 54 -5.13 -7.74 3.62
C LEU A 54 -4.91 -9.21 4.00
N ALA A 55 -4.16 -9.49 5.07
CA ALA A 55 -3.98 -10.84 5.58
C ALA A 55 -5.31 -11.44 6.08
N ILE A 56 -6.11 -10.66 6.82
CA ILE A 56 -7.44 -11.07 7.26
C ILE A 56 -8.35 -11.25 6.04
N LEU A 57 -8.33 -10.35 5.06
CA LEU A 57 -9.11 -10.47 3.82
C LEU A 57 -8.74 -11.74 3.04
N ALA A 58 -7.44 -12.04 2.92
CA ALA A 58 -6.95 -13.22 2.22
C ALA A 58 -7.40 -14.51 2.92
N ARG A 59 -7.29 -14.54 4.26
CA ARG A 59 -7.81 -15.65 5.08
C ARG A 59 -9.32 -15.82 4.94
N GLN A 60 -10.09 -14.75 4.95
CA GLN A 60 -11.56 -14.78 4.80
C GLN A 60 -12.01 -15.31 3.42
N ARG A 61 -11.21 -15.09 2.37
CA ARG A 61 -11.55 -15.46 0.99
C ARG A 61 -10.84 -16.71 0.49
N GLY A 62 -9.87 -17.24 1.22
CA GLY A 62 -9.01 -18.34 0.77
C GLY A 62 -8.10 -17.99 -0.41
N GLN A 63 -7.98 -16.71 -0.77
CA GLN A 63 -7.23 -16.23 -1.95
C GLN A 63 -6.69 -14.81 -1.74
N GLY A 64 -5.72 -14.38 -2.55
CA GLY A 64 -5.18 -13.02 -2.47
C GLY A 64 -4.02 -12.83 -1.50
N TRP A 65 -3.40 -13.92 -1.02
CA TRP A 65 -2.19 -13.91 -0.18
C TRP A 65 -1.04 -13.11 -0.80
N TRP A 66 -0.97 -13.04 -2.14
CA TRP A 66 0.01 -12.21 -2.83
C TRP A 66 -0.09 -10.73 -2.46
N ALA A 67 -1.31 -10.16 -2.37
CA ALA A 67 -1.49 -8.76 -1.99
C ALA A 67 -1.09 -8.51 -0.53
N ALA A 68 -1.38 -9.46 0.37
CA ALA A 68 -0.91 -9.39 1.76
C ALA A 68 0.63 -9.46 1.85
N GLY A 69 1.26 -10.30 1.03
CA GLY A 69 2.72 -10.38 0.92
C GLY A 69 3.35 -9.08 0.44
N VAL A 70 2.80 -8.46 -0.61
CA VAL A 70 3.29 -7.15 -1.11
C VAL A 70 3.11 -6.05 -0.05
N ALA A 71 1.98 -6.01 0.66
CA ALA A 71 1.78 -5.05 1.74
C ALA A 71 2.76 -5.26 2.90
N CYS A 72 3.05 -6.52 3.26
CA CYS A 72 4.04 -6.86 4.27
C CYS A 72 5.45 -6.40 3.85
N ALA A 73 5.83 -6.67 2.60
CA ALA A 73 7.11 -6.20 2.05
C ALA A 73 7.20 -4.68 2.04
N LEU A 74 6.12 -3.98 1.66
CA LEU A 74 6.02 -2.52 1.71
C LEU A 74 6.18 -1.98 3.14
N PHE A 75 5.51 -2.59 4.12
CA PHE A 75 5.62 -2.24 5.53
C PHE A 75 7.05 -2.43 6.03
N ALA A 76 7.66 -3.61 5.81
CA ALA A 76 9.05 -3.86 6.21
C ALA A 76 10.03 -2.89 5.52
N TYR A 77 9.86 -2.67 4.22
CA TYR A 77 10.73 -1.80 3.44
C TYR A 77 10.60 -0.32 3.84
N SER A 78 9.46 0.10 4.38
CA SER A 78 9.33 1.46 4.94
C SER A 78 10.31 1.71 6.09
N PHE A 79 10.58 0.72 6.96
CA PHE A 79 11.59 0.85 8.02
C PHE A 79 13.01 0.89 7.47
N VAL A 80 13.29 0.10 6.43
CA VAL A 80 14.57 0.16 5.72
C VAL A 80 14.80 1.57 5.16
N GLN A 81 13.77 2.19 4.58
CA GLN A 81 13.84 3.57 4.11
C GLN A 81 14.04 4.59 5.22
N ALA A 82 13.43 4.40 6.39
CA ALA A 82 13.67 5.26 7.55
C ALA A 82 15.13 5.18 8.04
N TYR A 83 15.73 3.98 8.04
CA TYR A 83 17.14 3.79 8.37
C TYR A 83 18.07 4.46 7.36
N LEU A 84 17.76 4.35 6.06
CA LEU A 84 18.56 4.91 4.97
C LEU A 84 18.30 6.40 4.69
N GLY A 85 17.30 7.01 5.32
CA GLY A 85 16.85 8.38 5.04
C GLY A 85 17.73 9.49 5.63
N SER A 86 18.95 9.19 6.05
CA SER A 86 19.83 10.17 6.71
C SER A 86 21.23 10.22 6.09
N GLY A 87 21.83 11.42 6.06
CA GLY A 87 23.23 11.61 5.67
C GLY A 87 23.61 11.07 4.28
N PRO A 88 24.70 10.30 4.14
CA PRO A 88 25.25 9.90 2.84
C PRO A 88 24.38 8.87 2.09
N THR A 89 23.40 8.23 2.72
CA THR A 89 22.55 7.22 2.09
C THR A 89 21.34 7.80 1.34
N LEU A 90 21.23 9.14 1.29
CA LEU A 90 20.13 9.84 0.61
C LEU A 90 19.97 9.44 -0.87
N GLY A 91 21.09 9.15 -1.55
CA GLY A 91 21.08 8.70 -2.94
C GLY A 91 20.38 7.35 -3.17
N ILE A 92 20.27 6.52 -2.13
CA ILE A 92 19.54 5.23 -2.17
C ILE A 92 18.10 5.41 -1.65
N HIS A 93 17.89 6.38 -0.75
CA HIS A 93 16.57 6.70 -0.21
C HIS A 93 15.59 7.13 -1.31
N VAL A 94 16.00 8.04 -2.22
CA VAL A 94 15.09 8.55 -3.26
C VAL A 94 14.60 7.45 -4.23
N PRO A 95 15.46 6.61 -4.84
CA PRO A 95 15.01 5.48 -5.64
C PRO A 95 14.18 4.47 -4.85
N GLY A 96 14.51 4.24 -3.57
CA GLY A 96 13.72 3.36 -2.71
C GLY A 96 12.32 3.88 -2.44
N ALA A 97 12.15 5.20 -2.25
CA ALA A 97 10.84 5.82 -2.13
C ALA A 97 9.99 5.66 -3.40
N MET A 98 10.60 5.59 -4.60
CA MET A 98 9.87 5.25 -5.83
C MET A 98 9.30 3.83 -5.78
N LEU A 99 10.06 2.86 -5.25
CA LEU A 99 9.57 1.48 -5.09
C LEU A 99 8.37 1.41 -4.14
N ILE A 100 8.41 2.13 -3.02
CA ILE A 100 7.27 2.28 -2.09
C ILE A 100 6.05 2.85 -2.84
N THR A 101 6.26 3.87 -3.67
CA THR A 101 5.20 4.51 -4.46
C THR A 101 4.55 3.54 -5.44
N VAL A 102 5.37 2.84 -6.23
CA VAL A 102 4.89 1.85 -7.21
C VAL A 102 4.11 0.73 -6.53
N ALA A 103 4.62 0.18 -5.43
CA ALA A 103 3.94 -0.86 -4.67
C ALA A 103 2.59 -0.38 -4.10
N SER A 104 2.54 0.86 -3.59
CA SER A 104 1.32 1.47 -3.06
C SER A 104 0.26 1.68 -4.15
N ILE A 105 0.66 2.21 -5.30
CA ILE A 105 -0.22 2.38 -6.47
C ILE A 105 -0.72 1.02 -6.97
N TRP A 106 0.16 0.04 -7.06
CA TRP A 106 -0.19 -1.31 -7.48
C TRP A 106 -1.21 -1.95 -6.52
N LEU A 107 -1.07 -1.77 -5.19
CA LEU A 107 -2.03 -2.27 -4.20
C LEU A 107 -3.41 -1.61 -4.35
N VAL A 108 -3.46 -0.29 -4.59
CA VAL A 108 -4.71 0.41 -4.92
C VAL A 108 -5.31 -0.18 -6.20
N PHE A 109 -4.54 -0.26 -7.29
CA PHE A 109 -5.03 -0.83 -8.54
C PHE A 109 -5.59 -2.25 -8.35
N TRP A 110 -4.87 -3.11 -7.63
CA TRP A 110 -5.29 -4.48 -7.36
C TRP A 110 -6.60 -4.55 -6.56
N LEU A 111 -6.75 -3.74 -5.51
CA LEU A 111 -7.94 -3.70 -4.65
C LEU A 111 -9.21 -3.20 -5.37
N PHE A 112 -9.05 -2.40 -6.42
CA PHE A 112 -10.15 -1.85 -7.20
C PHE A 112 -10.47 -2.65 -8.47
N THR A 113 -9.51 -3.40 -9.03
CA THR A 113 -9.70 -4.15 -10.29
C THR A 113 -9.85 -5.66 -10.11
N ARG A 114 -9.07 -6.30 -9.24
CA ARG A 114 -9.00 -7.77 -9.13
C ARG A 114 -9.90 -8.39 -8.04
N GLN A 115 -10.71 -7.55 -7.37
CA GLN A 115 -11.63 -7.98 -6.31
C GLN A 115 -13.09 -8.16 -6.80
N ARG A 116 -13.34 -8.04 -8.12
CA ARG A 116 -14.67 -8.25 -8.70
C ARG A 116 -14.99 -9.75 -8.74
N PRO A 117 -16.06 -10.24 -8.09
CA PRO A 117 -16.50 -11.61 -8.28
C PRO A 117 -16.79 -11.87 -9.76
N ALA A 118 -16.47 -13.06 -10.26
CA ALA A 118 -16.93 -13.48 -11.59
C ALA A 118 -18.45 -13.32 -11.65
N PRO A 119 -19.04 -12.86 -12.78
CA PRO A 119 -20.48 -12.89 -12.96
C PRO A 119 -20.95 -14.32 -12.67
N ASN A 120 -21.87 -14.49 -11.72
CA ASN A 120 -22.51 -15.78 -11.50
C ASN A 120 -23.02 -16.26 -12.85
N ALA A 121 -22.58 -17.43 -13.29
CA ALA A 121 -23.21 -18.14 -14.39
C ALA A 121 -24.62 -18.50 -13.93
N SER A 122 -25.55 -17.56 -14.10
CA SER A 122 -26.95 -17.76 -13.77
C SER A 122 -27.52 -18.76 -14.76
N SER A 123 -28.05 -19.85 -14.21
CA SER A 123 -29.15 -20.64 -14.78
C SER A 123 -28.91 -21.26 -16.16
N SER A 124 -28.34 -22.47 -16.17
CA SER A 124 -28.63 -23.45 -17.22
C SER A 124 -28.97 -24.79 -16.57
N ALA A 125 -30.10 -24.83 -15.84
CA ALA A 125 -30.74 -26.10 -15.55
C ALA A 125 -31.42 -26.61 -16.83
N PRO A 126 -31.14 -27.83 -17.31
CA PRO A 126 -31.89 -28.39 -18.41
C PRO A 126 -33.30 -28.73 -17.92
N VAL A 127 -34.31 -28.08 -18.51
CA VAL A 127 -35.70 -28.52 -18.42
C VAL A 127 -35.76 -29.93 -19.00
N ARG A 128 -35.94 -30.94 -18.15
CA ARG A 128 -36.32 -32.29 -18.60
C ARG A 128 -37.77 -32.22 -19.07
N SER A 129 -37.99 -32.27 -20.38
CA SER A 129 -39.28 -32.66 -20.94
C SER A 129 -39.46 -34.17 -20.78
N SER A 130 -40.68 -34.54 -20.40
CA SER A 130 -41.20 -35.87 -20.06
C SER A 130 -41.07 -36.91 -21.17
#